data_AF-A0A358IWQ2-F1
#
_entry.id   AF-A0A358IWQ2-F1
#
_cell.length_a   1.000
_cell.length_b   1.000
_cell.length_c   1.000
_cell.angle_alpha   90.00
_cell.angle_beta   90.00
_cell.angle_gamma   90.00
#
_symmetry.space_group_name_H-M   'P 1'
#
loop_
_entity.id
_entity.type
_entity.pdbx_description
1 polymer ?
#
loop_
_entity_poly.entity_id
_entity_poly.type
_entity_poly.pdbx_seq_one_letter_code
_entity_poly.pdbx_strand_id
1 'polypeptide(L)'
;IHAPMMDEVFEATLGGGARLKDRPISASDTDDLEDAELLADARLMEAREWDEPWPPMRFSKRNALAYRMALVAAGAFDAAIAISPKWDWDVCAGCLIAEEAGAKVSDHMGRPWRFNRPDPRQTSLICAAPALHPLIVRRTAPIPLAI
;
A
#
# COMPACT_ATOMS: atom_id res chain seq x y z
N ILE A 1 -4.08 7.17 -12.33
CA ILE A 1 -2.92 7.88 -11.74
C ILE A 1 -1.93 8.15 -12.84
N HIS A 2 -1.53 9.41 -13.05
CA HIS A 2 -0.57 9.80 -14.08
C HIS A 2 0.71 10.32 -13.41
N ALA A 3 1.85 9.68 -13.68
CA ALA A 3 3.18 10.10 -13.25
C ALA A 3 3.96 10.63 -14.45
N PRO A 4 3.85 11.94 -14.77
CA PRO A 4 4.28 12.49 -16.05
C PRO A 4 5.80 12.42 -16.27
N MET A 5 6.60 12.63 -15.22
CA MET A 5 8.06 12.52 -15.31
C MET A 5 8.55 11.11 -15.65
N MET A 6 7.71 10.09 -15.40
CA MET A 6 8.00 8.70 -15.69
C MET A 6 7.35 8.23 -17.00
N ASP A 7 6.52 9.06 -17.63
CA ASP A 7 5.62 8.66 -18.71
C ASP A 7 4.78 7.43 -18.35
N GLU A 8 4.21 7.41 -17.14
CA GLU A 8 3.43 6.27 -16.64
C GLU A 8 1.98 6.68 -16.35
N VAL A 9 1.03 5.91 -16.87
CA VAL A 9 -0.40 6.06 -16.63
C VAL A 9 -0.95 4.76 -16.11
N PHE A 10 -1.41 4.76 -14.86
CA PHE A 10 -2.07 3.63 -14.23
C PHE A 10 -3.58 3.85 -14.22
N GLU A 11 -4.34 2.85 -14.62
CA GLU A 11 -5.79 2.92 -14.73
C GLU A 11 -6.43 1.60 -14.33
N ALA A 12 -7.67 1.68 -13.87
CA ALA A 12 -8.47 0.50 -13.52
C ALA A 12 -9.95 0.84 -13.66
N THR A 13 -10.75 -0.17 -13.96
CA THR A 13 -12.21 -0.12 -13.91
C THR A 13 -12.67 -1.24 -13.00
N LEU A 14 -13.70 -1.00 -12.19
CA LEU A 14 -14.24 -2.03 -11.30
C LEU A 14 -14.65 -3.28 -12.10
N GLY A 15 -14.08 -4.43 -11.75
CA GLY A 15 -14.26 -5.72 -12.44
C GLY A 15 -13.56 -5.82 -13.80
N GLY A 16 -12.76 -4.82 -14.18
CA GLY A 16 -12.07 -4.72 -15.47
C GLY A 16 -10.55 -4.93 -15.40
N GLY A 17 -10.01 -5.14 -14.20
CA GLY A 17 -8.58 -5.22 -13.95
C GLY A 17 -7.89 -3.86 -13.95
N ALA A 18 -6.59 -3.89 -13.68
CA ALA A 18 -5.72 -2.72 -13.67
C ALA A 18 -4.69 -2.80 -14.81
N ARG A 19 -4.25 -1.62 -15.27
CA ARG A 19 -3.27 -1.49 -16.35
C ARG A 19 -2.25 -0.39 -16.08
N LEU A 20 -1.05 -0.56 -16.63
CA LEU A 20 -0.04 0.47 -16.83
C LEU A 20 0.08 0.75 -18.33
N LYS A 21 -0.52 1.86 -18.76
CA LYS A 21 -0.87 2.13 -20.17
C LYS A 21 -1.72 0.97 -20.70
N ASP A 22 -1.37 0.39 -21.84
CA ASP A 22 -2.12 -0.72 -22.43
C ASP A 22 -1.80 -2.10 -21.83
N ARG A 23 -0.86 -2.19 -20.88
CA ARG A 23 -0.40 -3.47 -20.33
C ARG A 23 -1.16 -3.83 -19.05
N PRO A 24 -1.76 -5.04 -18.94
CA PRO A 24 -2.32 -5.50 -17.68
C PRO A 24 -1.22 -5.59 -16.62
N ILE A 25 -1.57 -5.31 -15.38
CA ILE A 25 -0.67 -5.41 -14.24
C ILE A 25 -1.28 -6.28 -13.14
N SER A 26 -0.41 -6.87 -12.33
CA SER A 26 -0.79 -7.64 -11.15
C SER A 26 0.18 -7.31 -10.01
N ALA A 27 -0.34 -7.33 -8.79
CA ALA A 27 0.49 -7.31 -7.59
C ALA A 27 1.47 -8.51 -7.61
N SER A 28 2.58 -8.38 -6.88
CA SER A 28 3.53 -9.49 -6.73
C SER A 28 2.88 -10.66 -5.98
N ASP A 29 3.43 -11.86 -6.19
CA ASP A 29 3.10 -13.09 -5.49
C ASP A 29 3.97 -13.34 -4.26
N THR A 30 4.82 -12.37 -3.88
CA THR A 30 5.66 -12.40 -2.69
C THR A 30 4.84 -12.78 -1.46
N ASP A 31 5.27 -13.86 -0.79
CA ASP A 31 4.56 -14.48 0.33
C ASP A 31 5.38 -14.53 1.63
N ASP A 32 6.64 -14.12 1.57
CA ASP A 32 7.53 -13.94 2.71
C ASP A 32 7.94 -12.47 2.87
N LEU A 33 8.05 -12.01 4.11
CA LEU A 33 8.57 -10.69 4.43
C LEU A 33 10.09 -10.61 4.25
N GLU A 34 10.82 -11.72 4.29
CA GLU A 34 12.27 -11.71 4.04
C GLU A 34 12.57 -11.21 2.63
N ASP A 35 13.43 -10.18 2.54
CA ASP A 35 13.80 -9.49 1.30
C ASP A 35 12.64 -8.83 0.53
N ALA A 36 11.45 -8.68 1.13
CA ALA A 36 10.37 -7.90 0.52
C ALA A 36 10.76 -6.42 0.34
N GLU A 37 10.32 -5.80 -0.76
CA GLU A 37 10.59 -4.40 -1.08
C GLU A 37 9.43 -3.47 -0.75
N LEU A 38 9.65 -2.63 0.26
CA LEU A 38 8.62 -1.80 0.85
C LEU A 38 8.82 -0.31 0.52
N LEU A 39 7.70 0.34 0.19
CA LEU A 39 7.55 1.79 0.15
C LEU A 39 7.07 2.31 1.50
N ALA A 40 8.00 2.41 2.45
CA ALA A 40 7.75 2.83 3.82
C ALA A 40 8.92 3.66 4.38
N ASP A 41 8.71 4.33 5.52
CA ASP A 41 9.85 4.85 6.28
C ASP A 41 10.44 3.72 7.12
N ALA A 42 11.70 3.34 6.87
CA ALA A 42 12.39 2.23 7.55
C ALA A 42 12.36 2.38 9.08
N ARG A 43 12.39 3.63 9.58
CA ARG A 43 12.28 3.97 11.01
C ARG A 43 11.04 3.39 11.69
N LEU A 44 9.95 3.18 10.95
CA LEU A 44 8.75 2.54 11.47
C LEU A 44 9.05 1.09 11.86
N MET A 45 9.79 0.37 11.02
CA MET A 45 10.13 -1.04 11.22
C MET A 45 11.32 -1.23 12.16
N GLU A 46 12.23 -0.26 12.21
CA GLU A 46 13.40 -0.23 13.09
C GLU A 46 13.10 0.20 14.54
N ALA A 47 11.85 0.55 14.85
CA ALA A 47 11.43 0.86 16.22
C ALA A 47 11.75 -0.33 17.14
N ARG A 48 12.44 -0.07 18.26
CA ARG A 48 13.05 -1.14 19.09
C ARG A 48 12.05 -1.94 19.93
N GLU A 49 10.76 -1.65 19.84
CA GLU A 49 9.72 -2.12 20.76
C GLU A 49 8.69 -3.05 20.09
N TRP A 50 8.99 -3.59 18.91
CA TRP A 50 8.12 -4.61 18.29
C TRP A 50 8.18 -5.93 19.06
N ASP A 51 7.03 -6.43 19.50
CA ASP A 51 6.90 -7.76 20.13
C ASP A 51 7.42 -8.88 19.22
N GLU A 52 7.22 -8.71 17.91
CA GLU A 52 7.73 -9.59 16.86
C GLU A 52 8.62 -8.76 15.93
N PRO A 53 9.95 -8.94 15.98
CA PRO A 53 10.87 -8.24 15.10
C PRO A 53 10.53 -8.44 13.62
N TRP A 54 10.79 -7.41 12.82
CA TRP A 54 10.71 -7.51 11.38
C TRP A 54 11.93 -8.25 10.82
N PRO A 55 11.78 -9.13 9.83
CA PRO A 55 12.92 -9.71 9.12
C PRO A 55 13.64 -8.63 8.29
N PRO A 56 14.83 -8.94 7.75
CA PRO A 56 15.49 -8.06 6.79
C PRO A 56 14.57 -7.79 5.59
N MET A 57 14.31 -6.51 5.32
CA MET A 57 13.48 -6.03 4.22
C MET A 57 14.21 -4.90 3.50
N ARG A 58 13.85 -4.66 2.24
CA ARG A 58 14.36 -3.52 1.47
C ARG A 58 13.39 -2.35 1.57
N PHE A 59 13.91 -1.14 1.76
CA PHE A 59 13.08 0.06 1.88
C PHE A 59 13.43 1.11 0.83
N SER A 60 12.39 1.64 0.19
CA SER A 60 12.49 2.67 -0.84
C SER A 60 11.53 3.82 -0.54
N LYS A 61 11.88 5.04 -0.98
CA LYS A 61 11.05 6.25 -0.79
C LYS A 61 10.51 6.78 -2.11
N ARG A 62 9.21 7.10 -2.11
CA ARG A 62 8.50 7.86 -3.18
C ARG A 62 7.60 8.88 -2.50
N ASN A 63 7.53 10.11 -2.98
CA ASN A 63 6.74 11.14 -2.26
C ASN A 63 5.23 10.97 -2.46
N ALA A 64 4.79 10.74 -3.70
CA ALA A 64 3.37 10.65 -4.03
C ALA A 64 2.74 9.32 -3.56
N LEU A 65 1.73 9.41 -2.71
CA LEU A 65 1.09 8.23 -2.10
C LEU A 65 0.34 7.37 -3.11
N ALA A 66 -0.47 8.00 -3.96
CA ALA A 66 -1.16 7.31 -5.06
C ALA A 66 -0.17 6.52 -5.93
N TYR A 67 0.98 7.11 -6.22
CA TYR A 67 2.02 6.45 -7.00
C TYR A 67 2.64 5.24 -6.28
N ARG A 68 2.82 5.30 -4.94
CA ARG A 68 3.23 4.12 -4.17
C ARG A 68 2.26 2.97 -4.34
N MET A 69 0.95 3.24 -4.24
CA MET A 69 -0.09 2.22 -4.41
C MET A 69 -0.10 1.65 -5.85
N ALA A 70 0.08 2.51 -6.85
CA ALA A 70 0.16 2.09 -8.25
C ALA A 70 1.39 1.20 -8.53
N LEU A 71 2.52 1.48 -7.89
CA LEU A 71 3.72 0.66 -7.98
C LEU A 71 3.55 -0.71 -7.33
N VAL A 72 2.81 -0.79 -6.21
CA VAL A 72 2.41 -2.09 -5.61
C VAL A 72 1.45 -2.84 -6.53
N ALA A 73 0.47 -2.15 -7.11
CA ALA A 73 -0.44 -2.74 -8.09
C ALA A 73 0.31 -3.30 -9.33
N ALA A 74 1.46 -2.70 -9.68
CA ALA A 74 2.29 -3.15 -10.78
C ALA A 74 3.27 -4.28 -10.43
N GLY A 75 3.28 -4.74 -9.16
CA GLY A 75 4.24 -5.73 -8.68
C GLY A 75 5.68 -5.23 -8.67
N ALA A 76 5.90 -3.92 -8.79
CA ALA A 76 7.23 -3.32 -8.73
C ALA A 76 7.75 -3.16 -7.29
N PHE A 77 6.83 -3.17 -6.32
CA PHE A 77 7.08 -3.15 -4.88
C PHE A 77 6.06 -4.07 -4.21
N ASP A 78 6.45 -4.69 -3.10
CA ASP A 78 5.61 -5.68 -2.43
C ASP A 78 4.60 -5.05 -1.46
N ALA A 79 4.94 -3.89 -0.89
CA ALA A 79 4.00 -3.13 -0.08
C ALA A 79 4.30 -1.63 -0.01
N ALA A 80 3.28 -0.85 0.33
CA ALA A 80 3.35 0.55 0.71
C ALA A 80 2.66 0.73 2.07
N ILE A 81 3.40 1.32 3.02
CA ILE A 81 2.95 1.47 4.41
C ILE A 81 3.03 2.95 4.81
N ALA A 82 1.97 3.46 5.41
CA ALA A 82 1.97 4.77 6.06
C ALA A 82 1.04 4.80 7.27
N ILE A 83 1.62 4.91 8.47
CA ILE A 83 0.90 4.96 9.75
C ILE A 83 0.61 6.42 10.13
N SER A 84 -0.34 7.01 9.41
CA SER A 84 -0.87 8.35 9.67
C SER A 84 -2.10 8.58 8.80
N PRO A 85 -3.00 9.49 9.17
CA PRO A 85 -4.18 9.77 8.38
C PRO A 85 -3.87 10.13 6.91
N LYS A 86 -4.74 9.72 5.99
CA LYS A 86 -4.65 9.97 4.54
C LYS A 86 -5.95 10.52 4.03
N TRP A 87 -5.92 11.52 3.17
CA TRP A 87 -7.15 12.04 2.59
C TRP A 87 -7.67 11.12 1.50
N ASP A 88 -9.00 11.07 1.34
CA ASP A 88 -9.67 10.25 0.33
C ASP A 88 -9.11 10.51 -1.07
N TRP A 89 -8.88 11.78 -1.43
CA TRP A 89 -8.35 12.15 -2.75
C TRP A 89 -6.90 11.71 -2.99
N ASP A 90 -6.12 11.44 -1.93
CA ASP A 90 -4.75 10.93 -2.06
C ASP A 90 -4.71 9.43 -2.36
N VAL A 91 -5.80 8.70 -2.06
CA VAL A 91 -5.79 7.22 -2.03
C VAL A 91 -6.90 6.55 -2.82
N CYS A 92 -8.02 7.21 -3.12
CA CYS A 92 -9.17 6.58 -3.76
C CYS A 92 -8.83 5.93 -5.12
N ALA A 93 -8.10 6.65 -5.98
CA ALA A 93 -7.65 6.12 -7.26
C ALA A 93 -6.67 4.97 -7.09
N GLY A 94 -5.75 5.07 -6.12
CA GLY A 94 -4.77 4.03 -5.83
C GLY A 94 -5.41 2.77 -5.26
N CYS A 95 -6.47 2.92 -4.47
CA CYS A 95 -7.22 1.81 -3.88
C CYS A 95 -7.81 0.92 -4.97
N LEU A 96 -8.58 1.51 -5.89
CA LEU A 96 -9.19 0.77 -6.99
C LEU A 96 -8.13 0.09 -7.87
N ILE A 97 -7.07 0.82 -8.23
CA ILE A 97 -5.99 0.26 -9.07
C ILE A 97 -5.30 -0.92 -8.37
N ALA A 98 -5.03 -0.81 -7.07
CA ALA A 98 -4.40 -1.88 -6.31
C ALA A 98 -5.30 -3.12 -6.19
N GLU A 99 -6.58 -2.94 -5.83
CA GLU A 99 -7.53 -4.04 -5.66
C GLU A 99 -7.81 -4.77 -6.97
N GLU A 100 -7.97 -4.05 -8.09
CA GLU A 100 -8.14 -4.65 -9.42
C GLU A 100 -6.88 -5.37 -9.94
N ALA A 101 -5.70 -5.02 -9.42
CA ALA A 101 -4.45 -5.74 -9.66
C ALA A 101 -4.24 -6.94 -8.71
N GLY A 102 -5.16 -7.18 -7.77
CA GLY A 102 -5.11 -8.27 -6.80
C GLY A 102 -4.45 -7.92 -5.47
N ALA A 103 -3.86 -6.73 -5.30
CA ALA A 103 -3.32 -6.30 -4.01
C ALA A 103 -4.41 -6.12 -2.96
N LYS A 104 -4.01 -6.09 -1.68
CA LYS A 104 -4.91 -5.83 -0.55
C LYS A 104 -4.65 -4.44 0.02
N VAL A 105 -5.73 -3.70 0.27
CA VAL A 105 -5.69 -2.34 0.82
C VAL A 105 -6.52 -2.27 2.10
N SER A 106 -5.94 -1.71 3.16
CA SER A 106 -6.63 -1.48 4.43
C SER A 106 -5.96 -0.39 5.26
N ASP A 107 -6.52 -0.09 6.43
CA ASP A 107 -5.72 0.51 7.50
C ASP A 107 -4.77 -0.51 8.15
N HIS A 108 -3.93 -0.05 9.08
CA HIS A 108 -2.94 -0.87 9.80
C HIS A 108 -3.56 -1.89 10.75
N MET A 109 -4.86 -1.75 11.06
CA MET A 109 -5.63 -2.70 11.84
C MET A 109 -6.35 -3.73 10.96
N GLY A 110 -6.12 -3.70 9.64
CA GLY A 110 -6.76 -4.59 8.68
C GLY A 110 -8.20 -4.20 8.34
N ARG A 111 -8.69 -3.02 8.74
CA ARG A 111 -10.06 -2.59 8.46
C ARG A 111 -10.15 -1.99 7.05
N PRO A 112 -11.21 -2.30 6.29
CA PRO A 112 -11.41 -1.70 4.98
C PRO A 112 -11.69 -0.21 5.13
N TRP A 113 -11.25 0.54 4.13
CA TRP A 113 -11.54 1.96 4.03
C TRP A 113 -12.99 2.23 3.66
N ARG A 114 -13.47 3.42 4.03
CA ARG A 114 -14.78 3.93 3.64
C ARG A 114 -14.63 5.35 3.15
N PHE A 115 -14.84 5.55 1.85
CA PHE A 115 -14.78 6.83 1.19
C PHE A 115 -16.07 7.63 1.35
N ASN A 116 -16.01 8.93 1.05
CA ASN A 116 -17.17 9.81 0.97
C ASN A 116 -17.91 9.97 2.32
N ARG A 117 -17.14 10.00 3.41
CA ARG A 117 -17.64 10.32 4.75
C ARG A 117 -17.50 11.83 5.03
N PRO A 118 -18.24 12.41 6.00
CA PRO A 118 -18.05 13.81 6.40
C PRO A 118 -16.61 14.15 6.79
N ASP A 119 -15.91 13.19 7.42
CA ASP A 119 -14.46 13.22 7.56
C ASP A 119 -13.82 12.36 6.45
N PRO A 120 -13.26 12.98 5.39
CA PRO A 120 -12.73 12.28 4.23
C PRO A 120 -11.28 11.84 4.47
N ARG A 121 -10.98 11.37 5.68
CA ARG A 121 -9.69 10.80 6.06
C ARG A 121 -9.82 9.30 6.32
N GLN A 122 -8.86 8.57 5.79
CA GLN A 122 -8.56 7.18 6.13
C GLN A 122 -7.55 7.14 7.28
N THR A 123 -7.70 6.16 8.15
CA THR A 123 -6.94 5.96 9.39
C THR A 123 -5.43 5.88 9.14
N SER A 124 -5.03 5.05 8.17
CA SER A 124 -3.66 4.81 7.73
C SER A 124 -3.70 4.01 6.42
N LEU A 125 -2.54 3.73 5.83
CA LEU A 125 -2.41 2.91 4.62
C LEU A 125 -1.55 1.67 4.87
N ILE A 126 -2.11 0.50 4.53
CA ILE A 126 -1.39 -0.70 4.12
C ILE A 126 -1.92 -1.06 2.72
N CYS A 127 -1.06 -1.03 1.71
CA CYS A 127 -1.32 -1.61 0.39
C CYS A 127 -0.22 -2.64 0.12
N ALA A 128 -0.56 -3.90 -0.09
CA ALA A 128 0.44 -4.96 -0.16
C ALA A 128 0.04 -6.12 -1.09
N ALA A 129 1.04 -6.90 -1.49
CA ALA A 129 0.87 -8.22 -2.05
C ALA A 129 -0.07 -9.07 -1.17
N PRO A 130 -0.89 -9.95 -1.77
CA PRO A 130 -1.98 -10.62 -1.06
C PRO A 130 -1.53 -11.40 0.17
N ALA A 131 -0.39 -12.10 0.06
CA ALA A 131 0.16 -12.93 1.13
C ALA A 131 0.88 -12.10 2.21
N LEU A 132 1.52 -10.98 1.84
CA LEU A 132 2.18 -10.10 2.82
C LEU A 132 1.20 -9.28 3.66
N HIS A 133 0.05 -8.91 3.11
CA HIS A 133 -0.93 -8.07 3.81
C HIS A 133 -1.26 -8.54 5.24
N PRO A 134 -1.67 -9.81 5.48
CA PRO A 134 -1.95 -10.27 6.84
C PRO A 134 -0.70 -10.28 7.74
N LEU A 135 0.50 -10.53 7.21
CA LEU A 135 1.75 -10.53 7.97
C LEU A 135 2.11 -9.12 8.45
N ILE A 136 1.87 -8.11 7.60
CA ILE A 136 2.07 -6.70 7.90
C ILE A 136 1.04 -6.20 8.90
N VAL A 137 -0.25 -6.52 8.68
CA VAL A 137 -1.34 -6.10 9.59
C VAL A 137 -1.13 -6.66 10.98
N ARG A 138 -0.76 -7.95 11.12
CA ARG A 138 -0.50 -8.57 12.42
C ARG A 138 0.54 -7.79 13.24
N ARG A 139 1.62 -7.34 12.59
CA ARG A 139 2.68 -6.59 13.26
C ARG A 139 2.31 -5.14 13.51
N THR A 140 1.56 -4.51 12.62
CA THR A 140 1.25 -3.06 12.70
C THR A 140 -0.01 -2.71 13.50
N ALA A 141 -0.96 -3.64 13.65
CA ALA A 141 -2.21 -3.42 14.37
C ALA A 141 -2.08 -2.92 15.83
N PRO A 142 -1.02 -3.27 16.59
CA PRO A 142 -0.83 -2.74 17.94
C PRO A 142 -0.40 -1.27 18.01
N ILE A 143 0.03 -0.65 16.90
CA ILE A 143 0.51 0.74 16.93
C ILE A 143 -0.64 1.68 17.33
N PRO A 144 -0.50 2.44 18.42
CA PRO A 144 -1.49 3.45 18.75
C PRO A 144 -1.39 4.59 17.74
N LEU A 145 -2.52 5.00 17.16
CA LEU A 145 -2.54 6.28 16.46
C LEU A 145 -2.56 7.41 17.49
N ALA A 146 -1.72 8.42 17.26
CA ALA A 146 -1.92 9.72 17.87
C ALA A 146 -3.22 10.28 17.28
N ILE A 147 -4.31 10.18 18.05
CA ILE A 147 -5.61 10.74 17.73
C ILE A 147 -5.61 12.24 18.07
#